data_AF-A0A1Y5KE97-F1
#
_entry.id   AF-A0A1Y5KE97-F1
#
_cell.length_a   1.000
_cell.length_b   1.000
_cell.length_c   1.000
_cell.angle_alpha   90.00
_cell.angle_beta   90.00
_cell.angle_gamma   90.00
#
_symmetry.space_group_name_H-M   'P 1'
#
loop_
_entity.id
_entity.type
_entity.pdbx_description
1 polymer ?
#
loop_
_entity_poly.entity_id
_entity_poly.type
_entity_poly.pdbx_seq_one_letter_code
_entity_poly.pdbx_strand_id
1 'polypeptide(L)'
;MDTKKNIEKISLLKEKMSDWHKLSDEELFLAVKEFEKTPRLEVSIYYQDLFNDPKFSQTLLDIYNKHKDVTKLVVLLVSAIGNMIQRYDLPETKEIYEFMLENSDKSNIGPYVALFLPRFKYFENYDKKWEYFMNIKKMSPKKVAESSFETIMDLYLEKIPETYKNEVIEYFNKKVEESNNEYGKQYYRDIIIKIMS
;
A
#
# COMPACT_ATOMS: atom_id res chain seq x y z
N MET A 1 16.66 20.26 2.08
CA MET A 1 15.72 20.09 3.21
C MET A 1 16.56 19.67 4.41
N ASP A 2 16.30 20.19 5.60
CA ASP A 2 17.17 19.96 6.77
C ASP A 2 16.78 18.64 7.46
N THR A 3 17.60 17.60 7.27
CA THR A 3 17.38 16.24 7.82
C THR A 3 17.08 16.27 9.31
N LYS A 4 17.71 17.19 10.06
CA LYS A 4 17.50 17.31 11.51
C LYS A 4 16.08 17.76 11.83
N LYS A 5 15.54 18.75 11.10
CA LYS A 5 14.16 19.21 11.28
C LYS A 5 13.14 18.12 10.97
N ASN A 6 13.43 17.27 9.99
CA ASN A 6 12.56 16.15 9.64
C ASN A 6 12.57 15.06 10.72
N ILE A 7 13.75 14.72 11.25
CA ILE A 7 13.88 13.79 12.40
C ILE A 7 13.06 14.31 13.59
N GLU A 8 13.23 15.58 13.95
CA GLU A 8 12.47 16.21 15.04
C GLU A 8 10.97 16.16 14.79
N LYS A 9 10.52 16.50 13.56
CA LYS A 9 9.11 16.42 13.17
C LYS A 9 8.55 15.00 13.33
N ILE A 10 9.26 13.99 12.83
CA ILE A 10 8.82 12.58 12.91
C ILE A 10 8.73 12.15 14.37
N SER A 11 9.75 12.44 15.18
CA SER A 11 9.76 12.11 16.61
C SER A 11 8.60 12.74 17.37
N LEU A 12 8.31 14.03 17.14
CA LEU A 12 7.18 14.72 17.76
C LEU A 12 5.82 14.13 17.35
N LEU A 13 5.67 13.72 16.09
CA LEU A 13 4.46 13.04 15.63
C LEU A 13 4.30 11.68 16.30
N LYS A 14 5.39 10.90 16.42
CA LYS A 14 5.37 9.60 17.12
C LYS A 14 4.98 9.76 18.59
N GLU A 15 5.58 10.74 19.28
CA GLU A 15 5.25 11.05 20.67
C GLU A 15 3.77 11.44 20.81
N LYS A 16 3.30 12.39 20.00
CA LYS A 16 1.89 12.82 20.00
C LYS A 16 0.94 11.64 19.77
N MET A 17 1.25 10.75 18.84
CA MET A 17 0.43 9.59 18.50
C MET A 17 0.52 8.46 19.53
N SER A 18 1.60 8.38 20.32
CA SER A 18 1.71 7.39 21.39
C SER A 18 0.67 7.63 22.50
N ASP A 19 0.27 8.88 22.69
CA ASP A 19 -0.78 9.31 23.60
C ASP A 19 -2.12 9.61 22.87
N TRP A 20 -2.41 8.90 21.78
CA TRP A 20 -3.55 9.21 20.89
C TRP A 20 -4.91 9.30 21.60
N HIS A 21 -5.11 8.62 22.74
CA HIS A 21 -6.32 8.72 23.55
C HIS A 21 -6.61 10.14 24.09
N LYS A 22 -5.61 11.02 24.12
CA LYS A 22 -5.76 12.43 24.54
C LYS A 22 -6.15 13.34 23.38
N LEU A 23 -6.13 12.84 22.15
CA LEU A 23 -6.44 13.60 20.95
C LEU A 23 -7.92 13.48 20.62
N SER A 24 -8.51 14.55 20.10
CA SER A 24 -9.77 14.45 19.36
C SER A 24 -9.59 13.67 18.05
N ASP A 25 -10.69 13.17 17.48
CA ASP A 25 -10.66 12.45 16.20
C ASP A 25 -10.02 13.29 15.07
N GLU A 26 -10.25 14.60 15.06
CA GLU A 26 -9.65 15.52 14.08
C GLU A 26 -8.14 15.65 14.29
N GLU A 27 -7.68 15.84 15.53
CA GLU A 27 -6.26 15.96 15.86
C GLU A 27 -5.49 14.66 15.57
N LEU A 28 -6.10 13.52 15.87
CA LEU A 28 -5.56 12.20 15.55
C LEU A 28 -5.45 12.02 14.04
N PHE A 29 -6.53 12.32 13.30
CA PHE A 29 -6.52 12.23 11.84
C PHE A 29 -5.43 13.10 11.22
N LEU A 30 -5.28 14.35 11.69
CA LEU A 30 -4.23 15.25 11.21
C LEU A 30 -2.82 14.75 11.56
N ALA A 31 -2.62 14.21 12.77
CA ALA A 31 -1.33 13.65 13.18
C ALA A 31 -0.94 12.45 12.31
N VAL A 32 -1.86 11.49 12.12
CA VAL A 32 -1.63 10.30 11.27
C VAL A 32 -1.40 10.71 9.82
N LYS A 33 -2.16 11.68 9.30
CA LYS A 33 -2.00 12.20 7.94
C LYS A 33 -0.64 12.87 7.72
N GLU A 34 -0.14 13.59 8.71
CA GLU A 34 1.19 14.19 8.63
C GLU A 34 2.30 13.14 8.77
N PHE A 35 2.11 12.15 9.64
CA PHE A 35 3.04 11.04 9.80
C PHE A 35 3.15 10.20 8.53
N GLU A 36 2.02 9.78 7.94
CA GLU A 36 1.97 8.94 6.72
C GLU A 36 2.79 9.51 5.56
N LYS A 37 2.82 10.84 5.42
CA LYS A 37 3.60 11.50 4.36
C LYS A 37 5.11 11.34 4.53
N THR A 38 5.59 11.19 5.77
CA THR A 38 7.03 11.21 6.07
C THR A 38 7.79 10.00 5.49
N PRO A 39 7.36 8.73 5.66
CA PRO A 39 8.03 7.61 5.01
C PRO A 39 7.80 7.58 3.48
N ARG A 40 6.78 8.30 2.98
CA ARG A 40 6.40 8.34 1.56
C ARG A 40 7.22 9.32 0.71
N LEU A 41 7.56 10.50 1.25
CA LEU A 41 8.16 11.60 0.46
C LEU A 41 9.68 11.55 0.36
N GLU A 42 10.36 11.09 1.40
CA GLU A 42 11.83 11.09 1.46
C GLU A 42 12.28 9.77 2.04
N VAL A 43 13.07 9.00 1.28
CA VAL A 43 13.75 7.81 1.78
C VAL A 43 15.14 8.23 2.23
N SER A 44 15.42 8.04 3.52
CA SER A 44 16.67 8.46 4.14
C SER A 44 17.10 7.45 5.18
N ILE A 45 18.36 7.02 5.12
CA ILE A 45 18.94 6.10 6.11
C ILE A 45 18.85 6.66 7.53
N TYR A 46 18.84 7.98 7.68
CA TYR A 46 18.70 8.65 8.99
C TYR A 46 17.31 8.49 9.60
N TYR A 47 16.32 8.02 8.84
CA TYR A 47 14.97 7.74 9.36
C TYR A 47 14.76 6.25 9.66
N GLN A 48 15.76 5.39 9.42
CA GLN A 48 15.66 3.95 9.60
C GLN A 48 15.14 3.60 11.00
N ASP A 49 15.81 4.07 12.06
CA ASP A 49 15.42 3.77 13.44
C ASP A 49 14.08 4.41 13.85
N LEU A 50 13.65 5.47 13.14
CA LEU A 50 12.36 6.11 13.42
C LEU A 50 11.19 5.29 12.88
N PHE A 51 11.37 4.62 11.74
CA PHE A 51 10.34 3.86 11.05
C PHE A 51 10.44 2.34 11.28
N ASN A 52 11.62 1.82 11.57
CA ASN A 52 11.84 0.47 12.08
C ASN A 52 11.60 0.41 13.59
N ASP A 53 10.39 0.77 14.02
CA ASP A 53 10.00 0.79 15.42
C ASP A 53 8.78 -0.11 15.63
N PRO A 54 9.00 -1.38 16.05
CA PRO A 54 7.92 -2.31 16.33
C PRO A 54 6.92 -1.78 17.38
N LYS A 55 7.39 -1.04 18.38
CA LYS A 55 6.50 -0.48 19.42
C LYS A 55 5.57 0.56 18.82
N PHE A 56 6.11 1.44 17.97
CA PHE A 56 5.28 2.43 17.30
C PHE A 56 4.33 1.79 16.28
N SER A 57 4.74 0.71 15.61
CA SER A 57 3.83 -0.04 14.75
C SER A 57 2.63 -0.60 15.52
N GLN A 58 2.84 -1.04 16.77
CA GLN A 58 1.74 -1.46 17.65
C GLN A 58 0.80 -0.30 17.96
N THR A 59 1.31 0.90 18.25
CA THR A 59 0.49 2.10 18.43
C THR A 59 -0.41 2.35 17.20
N LEU A 60 0.11 2.19 15.98
CA LEU A 60 -0.68 2.36 14.75
C LEU A 60 -1.78 1.29 14.62
N LEU A 61 -1.50 0.04 15.01
CA LEU A 61 -2.48 -1.04 15.04
C LEU A 61 -3.56 -0.82 16.12
N ASP A 62 -3.19 -0.27 17.27
CA ASP A 62 -4.14 0.07 18.34
C ASP A 62 -5.09 1.19 17.90
N ILE A 63 -4.56 2.22 17.23
CA ILE A 63 -5.36 3.27 16.58
C ILE A 63 -6.32 2.64 15.55
N TYR A 64 -5.83 1.74 14.69
CA TYR A 64 -6.68 1.02 13.74
C TYR A 64 -7.81 0.28 14.46
N ASN A 65 -7.50 -0.50 15.49
CA ASN A 65 -8.47 -1.32 16.21
C ASN A 65 -9.62 -0.51 16.81
N LYS A 66 -9.36 0.74 17.22
CA LYS A 66 -10.41 1.64 17.74
C LYS A 66 -11.22 2.33 16.64
N HIS A 67 -10.68 2.48 15.44
CA HIS A 67 -11.25 3.31 14.38
C HIS A 67 -11.41 2.57 13.04
N LYS A 68 -11.72 1.26 13.09
CA LYS A 68 -11.83 0.37 11.91
C LYS A 68 -12.86 0.82 10.88
N ASP A 69 -13.86 1.59 11.29
CA ASP A 69 -14.95 2.13 10.49
C ASP A 69 -14.61 3.48 9.81
N VAL A 70 -13.55 4.15 10.25
CA VAL A 70 -13.10 5.43 9.70
C VAL A 70 -12.22 5.21 8.47
N THR A 71 -12.85 4.91 7.32
CA THR A 71 -12.18 4.52 6.05
C THR A 71 -10.96 5.36 5.70
N LYS A 72 -11.05 6.70 5.78
CA LYS A 72 -9.94 7.60 5.44
C LYS A 72 -8.73 7.42 6.37
N LEU A 73 -8.99 7.19 7.66
CA LEU A 73 -7.93 6.95 8.64
C LEU A 73 -7.29 5.58 8.39
N VAL A 74 -8.08 4.55 8.11
CA VAL A 74 -7.57 3.20 7.78
C VAL A 74 -6.64 3.25 6.58
N VAL A 75 -7.00 3.98 5.51
CA VAL A 75 -6.13 4.15 4.34
C VAL A 75 -4.77 4.78 4.71
N LEU A 76 -4.76 5.78 5.59
CA LEU A 76 -3.52 6.41 6.05
C LEU A 76 -2.66 5.42 6.86
N LEU A 77 -3.27 4.61 7.71
CA LEU A 77 -2.57 3.59 8.51
C LEU A 77 -1.99 2.48 7.62
N VAL A 78 -2.75 2.00 6.61
CA VAL A 78 -2.27 1.07 5.59
C VAL A 78 -1.04 1.63 4.90
N SER A 79 -1.11 2.89 4.43
CA SER A 79 0.02 3.52 3.75
C SER A 79 1.23 3.71 4.67
N ALA A 80 1.02 4.15 5.92
CA ALA A 80 2.11 4.37 6.88
C ALA A 80 2.85 3.06 7.17
N ILE A 81 2.14 2.01 7.60
CA ILE A 81 2.72 0.71 7.95
C ILE A 81 3.36 0.06 6.71
N GLY A 82 2.67 0.10 5.57
CA GLY A 82 3.17 -0.46 4.31
C GLY A 82 4.50 0.16 3.88
N ASN A 83 4.63 1.50 3.97
CA ASN A 83 5.89 2.17 3.67
C ASN A 83 6.97 1.92 4.72
N MET A 84 6.63 1.80 6.01
CA MET A 84 7.59 1.44 7.07
C MET A 84 8.21 0.07 6.79
N ILE A 85 7.41 -0.93 6.38
CA ILE A 85 7.91 -2.25 5.98
C ILE A 85 8.76 -2.15 4.70
N GLN A 86 8.21 -1.57 3.64
CA GLN A 86 8.82 -1.63 2.32
C GLN A 86 10.11 -0.79 2.20
N ARG A 87 10.23 0.31 2.96
CA ARG A 87 11.30 1.31 2.78
C ARG A 87 12.27 1.40 3.94
N TYR A 88 11.89 0.89 5.11
CA TYR A 88 12.64 1.05 6.36
C TYR A 88 12.76 -0.26 7.14
N ASP A 89 12.53 -1.40 6.47
CA ASP A 89 12.73 -2.74 7.03
C ASP A 89 12.02 -2.98 8.37
N LEU A 90 10.88 -2.33 8.61
CA LEU A 90 10.03 -2.69 9.75
C LEU A 90 9.69 -4.18 9.64
N PRO A 91 9.94 -5.00 10.69
CA PRO A 91 9.62 -6.41 10.66
C PRO A 91 8.13 -6.65 10.43
N GLU A 92 7.83 -7.50 9.47
CA GLU A 92 6.48 -8.02 9.26
C GLU A 92 6.09 -8.94 10.42
N THR A 93 5.10 -8.53 11.21
CA THR A 93 4.48 -9.35 12.24
C THR A 93 3.20 -10.00 11.72
N LYS A 94 2.74 -11.05 12.40
CA LYS A 94 1.46 -11.71 12.08
C LYS A 94 0.29 -10.71 12.17
N GLU A 95 0.31 -9.83 13.15
CA GLU A 95 -0.74 -8.82 13.37
C GLU A 95 -0.77 -7.78 12.25
N ILE A 96 0.39 -7.35 11.74
CA ILE A 96 0.46 -6.45 10.58
C ILE A 96 -0.08 -7.15 9.31
N TYR A 97 0.26 -8.42 9.12
CA TYR A 97 -0.29 -9.20 8.01
C TYR A 97 -1.81 -9.36 8.11
N GLU A 98 -2.33 -9.74 9.28
CA GLU A 98 -3.77 -9.88 9.54
C GLU A 98 -4.49 -8.54 9.36
N PHE A 99 -3.89 -7.42 9.78
CA PHE A 99 -4.39 -6.06 9.52
C PHE A 99 -4.52 -5.77 8.02
N MET A 100 -3.48 -6.05 7.23
CA MET A 100 -3.53 -5.83 5.78
C MET A 100 -4.57 -6.74 5.13
N LEU A 101 -4.60 -8.02 5.49
CA LEU A 101 -5.52 -9.00 4.93
C LEU A 101 -6.98 -8.69 5.28
N GLU A 102 -7.30 -8.27 6.50
CA GLU A 102 -8.66 -7.85 6.90
C GLU A 102 -9.19 -6.70 6.03
N ASN A 103 -8.29 -5.86 5.52
CA ASN A 103 -8.64 -4.68 4.72
C ASN A 103 -8.50 -4.90 3.21
N SER A 104 -8.01 -6.07 2.76
CA SER A 104 -7.64 -6.32 1.36
C SER A 104 -8.84 -6.30 0.40
N ASP A 105 -10.01 -6.72 0.88
CA ASP A 105 -11.22 -6.89 0.06
C ASP A 105 -12.23 -5.74 0.24
N LYS A 106 -11.94 -4.80 1.15
CA LYS A 106 -12.81 -3.65 1.42
C LYS A 106 -12.67 -2.65 0.28
N SER A 107 -13.72 -2.46 -0.54
CA SER A 107 -13.64 -1.70 -1.80
C SER A 107 -12.80 -0.43 -1.70
N ASN A 108 -13.10 0.52 -0.79
CA ASN A 108 -12.40 1.82 -0.65
C ASN A 108 -11.01 1.79 0.02
N ILE A 109 -10.53 0.62 0.44
CA ILE A 109 -9.27 0.44 1.19
C ILE A 109 -8.35 -0.57 0.48
N GLY A 110 -8.92 -1.65 -0.05
CA GLY A 110 -8.24 -2.76 -0.72
C GLY A 110 -7.24 -2.34 -1.79
N PRO A 111 -7.54 -1.36 -2.67
CA PRO A 111 -6.55 -0.84 -3.62
C PRO A 111 -5.28 -0.29 -2.96
N TYR A 112 -5.38 0.33 -1.79
CA TYR A 112 -4.21 0.84 -1.07
C TYR A 112 -3.43 -0.31 -0.41
N VAL A 113 -4.11 -1.33 0.10
CA VAL A 113 -3.48 -2.55 0.64
C VAL A 113 -2.70 -3.28 -0.45
N ALA A 114 -3.25 -3.35 -1.66
CA ALA A 114 -2.65 -3.99 -2.82
C ALA A 114 -1.29 -3.41 -3.23
N LEU A 115 -0.96 -2.19 -2.79
CA LEU A 115 0.37 -1.62 -3.00
C LEU A 115 1.45 -2.27 -2.14
N PHE A 116 1.08 -2.96 -1.05
CA PHE A 116 2.03 -3.46 -0.04
C PHE A 116 1.91 -4.97 0.17
N LEU A 117 0.69 -5.47 0.40
CA LEU A 117 0.41 -6.86 0.75
C LEU A 117 1.08 -7.89 -0.19
N PRO A 118 1.16 -7.68 -1.52
CA PRO A 118 1.83 -8.63 -2.43
C PRO A 118 3.33 -8.84 -2.16
N ARG A 119 3.97 -7.98 -1.35
CA ARG A 119 5.40 -8.06 -0.99
C ARG A 119 5.64 -8.68 0.39
N PHE A 120 4.58 -9.06 1.11
CA PHE A 120 4.67 -9.61 2.45
C PHE A 120 5.03 -11.09 2.41
N LYS A 121 5.88 -11.54 3.34
CA LYS A 121 6.32 -12.93 3.49
C LYS A 121 5.15 -13.85 3.79
N TYR A 122 4.25 -13.47 4.70
CA TYR A 122 3.05 -14.25 5.01
C TYR A 122 2.10 -14.34 3.80
N PHE A 123 2.17 -13.42 2.84
CA PHE A 123 1.36 -13.44 1.62
C PHE A 123 1.90 -14.39 0.54
N GLU A 124 3.17 -14.82 0.61
CA GLU A 124 3.77 -15.71 -0.38
C GLU A 124 2.97 -17.01 -0.56
N ASN A 125 2.41 -17.54 0.53
CA ASN A 125 1.63 -18.79 0.55
C ASN A 125 0.11 -18.55 0.57
N TYR A 126 -0.37 -17.37 0.18
CA TYR A 126 -1.82 -17.12 0.12
C TYR A 126 -2.45 -17.83 -1.08
N ASP A 127 -3.29 -18.85 -0.81
CA ASP A 127 -3.84 -19.74 -1.85
C ASP A 127 -4.71 -19.04 -2.90
N LYS A 128 -5.35 -17.92 -2.53
CA LYS A 128 -6.26 -17.15 -3.42
C LYS A 128 -5.59 -15.93 -4.05
N LYS A 129 -4.25 -15.92 -4.13
CA LYS A 129 -3.45 -14.78 -4.60
C LYS A 129 -3.91 -14.19 -5.93
N TRP A 130 -4.12 -15.03 -6.94
CA TRP A 130 -4.51 -14.56 -8.27
C TRP A 130 -5.95 -14.09 -8.35
N GLU A 131 -6.88 -14.76 -7.65
CA GLU A 131 -8.25 -14.26 -7.49
C GLU A 131 -8.25 -12.86 -6.84
N TYR A 132 -7.46 -12.69 -5.78
CA TYR A 132 -7.27 -11.40 -5.12
C TYR A 132 -6.73 -10.33 -6.09
N PHE A 133 -5.62 -10.60 -6.79
CA PHE A 133 -5.03 -9.66 -7.75
C PHE A 133 -6.04 -9.24 -8.82
N MET A 134 -6.79 -10.19 -9.38
CA MET A 134 -7.75 -9.90 -10.43
C MET A 134 -8.98 -9.13 -9.93
N ASN A 135 -9.29 -9.21 -8.63
CA ASN A 135 -10.35 -8.43 -8.02
C ASN A 135 -9.93 -6.97 -7.76
N ILE A 136 -8.64 -6.68 -7.55
CA ILE A 136 -8.17 -5.30 -7.28
C ILE A 136 -8.61 -4.31 -8.35
N LYS A 137 -8.46 -4.62 -9.64
CA LYS A 137 -8.85 -3.71 -10.74
C LYS A 137 -10.34 -3.36 -10.80
N LYS A 138 -11.19 -4.08 -10.05
CA LYS A 138 -12.65 -3.89 -9.99
C LYS A 138 -13.07 -3.02 -8.79
N MET A 139 -12.13 -2.67 -7.90
CA MET A 139 -12.40 -1.94 -6.65
C MET A 139 -12.46 -0.41 -6.84
N SER A 140 -12.83 0.29 -5.76
CA SER A 140 -12.89 1.76 -5.70
C SER A 140 -11.82 2.33 -4.76
N PRO A 141 -11.28 3.53 -4.98
CA PRO A 141 -11.47 4.38 -6.14
C PRO A 141 -10.82 3.79 -7.38
N LYS A 142 -11.52 3.84 -8.52
CA LYS A 142 -11.11 3.20 -9.79
C LYS A 142 -9.67 3.51 -10.20
N LYS A 143 -9.24 4.77 -10.10
CA LYS A 143 -7.86 5.17 -10.46
C LYS A 143 -6.79 4.50 -9.61
N VAL A 144 -7.06 4.36 -8.31
CA VAL A 144 -6.13 3.70 -7.38
C VAL A 144 -6.14 2.20 -7.64
N ALA A 145 -7.33 1.61 -7.80
CA ALA A 145 -7.49 0.19 -8.16
C ALA A 145 -6.71 -0.20 -9.43
N GLU A 146 -6.83 0.56 -10.51
CA GLU A 146 -6.10 0.33 -11.75
C GLU A 146 -4.57 0.47 -11.55
N SER A 147 -4.12 1.54 -10.89
CA SER A 147 -2.70 1.75 -10.62
C SER A 147 -2.09 0.67 -9.72
N SER A 148 -2.84 0.20 -8.72
CA SER A 148 -2.40 -0.89 -7.85
C SER A 148 -2.36 -2.22 -8.60
N PHE A 149 -3.34 -2.49 -9.47
CA PHE A 149 -3.33 -3.67 -10.32
C PHE A 149 -2.13 -3.68 -11.26
N GLU A 150 -1.82 -2.56 -11.92
CA GLU A 150 -0.64 -2.42 -12.77
C GLU A 150 0.66 -2.63 -11.98
N THR A 151 0.75 -2.07 -10.76
CA THR A 151 1.89 -2.33 -9.86
C THR A 151 2.05 -3.81 -9.52
N ILE A 152 0.94 -4.53 -9.33
CA ILE A 152 0.97 -5.99 -9.10
C ILE A 152 1.47 -6.71 -10.36
N MET A 153 0.97 -6.33 -11.55
CA MET A 153 1.42 -6.95 -12.80
C MET A 153 2.90 -6.73 -13.03
N ASP A 154 3.45 -5.55 -12.74
CA ASP A 154 4.89 -5.30 -12.83
C ASP A 154 5.72 -6.23 -11.91
N LEU A 155 5.20 -6.59 -10.72
CA LEU A 155 5.87 -7.49 -9.79
C LEU A 155 5.75 -8.97 -10.16
N TYR A 156 4.65 -9.35 -10.83
CA TYR A 156 4.25 -10.74 -11.01
C TYR A 156 4.09 -11.15 -12.48
N LEU A 157 4.53 -10.32 -13.42
CA LEU A 157 4.32 -10.49 -14.86
C LEU A 157 4.69 -11.89 -15.36
N GLU A 158 5.86 -12.39 -14.93
CA GLU A 158 6.41 -13.68 -15.34
C GLU A 158 5.78 -14.88 -14.62
N LYS A 159 4.89 -14.62 -13.65
CA LYS A 159 4.28 -15.64 -12.79
C LYS A 159 2.77 -15.79 -13.03
N ILE A 160 2.21 -15.10 -14.03
CA ILE A 160 0.78 -15.14 -14.34
C ILE A 160 0.38 -16.57 -14.77
N PRO A 161 -0.55 -17.23 -14.05
CA PRO A 161 -1.05 -18.53 -14.43
C PRO A 161 -1.81 -18.44 -15.74
N GLU A 162 -1.75 -19.51 -16.53
CA GLU A 162 -2.38 -19.59 -17.85
C GLU A 162 -3.88 -19.24 -17.81
N THR A 163 -4.56 -19.64 -16.74
CA THR A 163 -6.00 -19.36 -16.53
C THR A 163 -6.34 -17.87 -16.43
N TYR A 164 -5.39 -17.02 -16.07
CA TYR A 164 -5.60 -15.57 -15.90
C TYR A 164 -4.98 -14.73 -17.03
N LYS A 165 -4.09 -15.28 -17.86
CA LYS A 165 -3.39 -14.53 -18.91
C LYS A 165 -4.34 -13.79 -19.84
N ASN A 166 -5.40 -14.44 -20.31
CA ASN A 166 -6.37 -13.81 -21.23
C ASN A 166 -7.05 -12.59 -20.59
N GLU A 167 -7.51 -12.69 -19.34
CA GLU A 167 -8.16 -11.57 -18.65
C GLU A 167 -7.18 -10.39 -18.40
N VAL A 168 -5.90 -10.69 -18.14
CA VAL A 168 -4.86 -9.65 -18.01
C VAL A 168 -4.56 -8.98 -19.36
N ILE A 169 -4.44 -9.77 -20.42
CA ILE A 169 -4.23 -9.26 -21.80
C ILE A 169 -5.41 -8.38 -22.23
N GLU A 170 -6.64 -8.79 -21.96
CA GLU A 170 -7.85 -7.99 -22.22
C GLU A 170 -7.82 -6.65 -21.48
N TYR A 171 -7.40 -6.65 -20.20
CA TYR A 171 -7.24 -5.41 -19.43
C TYR A 171 -6.24 -4.46 -20.10
N PHE A 172 -5.06 -4.96 -20.49
CA PHE A 172 -4.04 -4.10 -21.11
C PHE A 172 -4.39 -3.68 -22.55
N ASN A 173 -5.10 -4.51 -23.31
CA ASN A 173 -5.62 -4.11 -24.63
C ASN A 173 -6.56 -2.90 -24.49
N LYS A 174 -7.46 -2.93 -23.51
CA LYS A 174 -8.31 -1.77 -23.20
C LYS A 174 -7.49 -0.54 -22.83
N LYS A 175 -6.39 -0.69 -22.07
CA LYS A 175 -5.48 0.42 -21.76
C LYS A 175 -4.77 1.00 -22.99
N VAL A 176 -4.46 0.18 -24.00
CA VAL A 176 -3.97 0.66 -25.31
C VAL A 176 -5.03 1.51 -26.00
N GLU A 177 -6.29 1.06 -26.02
CA GLU A 177 -7.40 1.81 -26.65
C GLU A 177 -7.66 3.15 -25.94
N GLU A 178 -7.62 3.16 -24.60
CA GLU A 178 -7.87 4.34 -23.79
C GLU A 178 -6.70 5.35 -23.75
N SER A 179 -5.48 4.92 -24.12
CA SER A 179 -4.31 5.81 -24.12
C SER A 179 -4.40 6.87 -25.21
N ASN A 180 -4.21 8.13 -24.83
CA ASN A 180 -4.28 9.28 -25.72
C ASN A 180 -2.97 9.59 -26.47
N ASN A 181 -1.89 8.86 -26.19
CA ASN A 181 -0.58 9.08 -26.79
C ASN A 181 0.11 7.74 -27.16
N GLU A 182 0.98 7.79 -28.16
CA GLU A 182 1.62 6.58 -28.70
C GLU A 182 2.60 5.94 -27.70
N TYR A 183 3.25 6.75 -26.86
CA TYR A 183 4.15 6.23 -25.82
C TYR A 183 3.40 5.32 -24.83
N GLY A 184 2.25 5.77 -24.31
CA GLY A 184 1.41 4.97 -23.43
C GLY A 184 0.84 3.72 -24.12
N LYS A 185 0.48 3.83 -25.41
CA LYS A 185 0.04 2.66 -26.20
C LYS A 185 1.15 1.62 -26.30
N GLN A 186 2.37 2.07 -26.62
CA GLN A 186 3.51 1.17 -26.74
C GLN A 186 3.85 0.49 -25.41
N TYR A 187 3.84 1.25 -24.30
CA TYR A 187 4.06 0.69 -22.96
C TYR A 187 3.13 -0.49 -22.64
N TYR A 188 1.82 -0.34 -22.87
CA TYR A 188 0.88 -1.44 -22.62
C TYR A 188 1.01 -2.60 -23.63
N ARG A 189 1.35 -2.32 -24.89
CA ARG A 189 1.65 -3.37 -25.89
C ARG A 189 2.86 -4.21 -25.48
N ASP A 190 3.91 -3.57 -24.97
CA ASP A 190 5.12 -4.26 -24.51
C ASP A 190 4.81 -5.19 -23.33
N ILE A 191 3.90 -4.78 -22.43
CA ILE A 191 3.40 -5.65 -21.35
C ILE A 191 2.67 -6.86 -21.93
N ILE A 192 1.74 -6.66 -22.88
CA ILE A 192 0.99 -7.76 -23.51
C ILE A 192 1.94 -8.78 -24.16
N ILE A 193 2.94 -8.30 -24.91
CA ILE A 193 3.94 -9.16 -25.56
C ILE A 193 4.67 -10.04 -24.53
N LYS A 194 5.06 -9.46 -23.38
CA LYS A 194 5.72 -10.20 -22.30
C LYS A 194 4.82 -11.24 -21.61
N ILE A 195 3.49 -11.05 -21.61
CA ILE A 195 2.56 -12.04 -21.05
C ILE A 195 2.41 -13.23 -22.00
N MET A 196 2.51 -12.98 -23.31
CA MET A 196 2.36 -13.99 -24.36
C MET A 196 3.62 -14.84 -24.58
N SER A 197 4.81 -14.31 -24.25
CA SER A 197 6.09 -15.01 -24.32
C SER A 197 6.21 -16.07 -23.22
#